data_AF-A0A954N3N8-F1
#
_entry.id   AF-A0A954N3N8-F1
#
_cell.length_a   1.000
_cell.length_b   1.000
_cell.length_c   1.000
_cell.angle_alpha   90.00
_cell.angle_beta   90.00
_cell.angle_gamma   90.00
#
_symmetry.space_group_name_H-M   'P 1'
#
loop_
_entity.id
_entity.type
_entity.pdbx_description
1 polymer ?
#
loop_
_entity_poly.entity_id
_entity_poly.type
_entity_poly.pdbx_seq_one_letter_code
_entity_poly.pdbx_strand_id
1 'polypeptide(L)'
;MATDAATIDTQASPPEAAHSDNEPKIKVSCEQLIVGRCLDHPLYDGNGVLLLAEGALITSELRKNLKSRNISEVEVSKSDAVKLSLTTDQLAELFTRQGAFSFDTETTSKLDTIIDSGLMAVKNDGPALKESVVFHGRKAYSAEKRESLLLQHQSASESLDTMIKGVLKGGRVDGAGIAGMAANFLSGLTSDTDSLMSVAFEARSDA
;
A
#
# COMPACT_ATOMS: atom_id res chain seq x y z
N MET A 1 73.45 -0.97 41.08
CA MET A 1 72.21 -1.76 41.20
C MET A 1 71.58 -1.74 39.81
N ALA A 2 71.89 -2.70 38.92
CA ALA A 2 71.15 -3.97 38.69
C ALA A 2 69.68 -3.68 38.28
N THR A 3 69.33 -3.59 36.98
CA THR A 3 69.01 -4.61 35.93
C THR A 3 67.50 -4.83 35.72
N ASP A 4 67.15 -5.25 34.49
CA ASP A 4 65.88 -5.68 33.88
C ASP A 4 64.96 -4.59 33.28
N ALA A 5 64.74 -4.47 31.96
CA ALA A 5 64.37 -5.40 30.86
C ALA A 5 62.84 -5.56 30.70
N ALA A 6 62.29 -5.01 29.59
CA ALA A 6 61.34 -5.66 28.68
C ALA A 6 60.79 -4.67 27.63
N THR A 7 61.17 -4.91 26.37
CA THR A 7 60.48 -4.55 25.14
C THR A 7 59.11 -5.25 25.06
N ILE A 8 58.09 -4.63 24.45
CA ILE A 8 57.14 -5.21 23.47
C ILE A 8 56.34 -4.07 22.80
N ASP A 9 56.29 -4.15 21.48
CA ASP A 9 55.51 -3.39 20.50
C ASP A 9 54.04 -3.14 20.87
N THR A 10 53.44 -2.11 20.27
CA THR A 10 52.49 -2.28 19.14
C THR A 10 51.69 -0.99 18.92
N GLN A 11 51.77 -0.48 17.69
CA GLN A 11 50.98 0.61 17.14
C GLN A 11 49.46 0.34 17.27
N ALA A 12 48.68 1.35 17.61
CA ALA A 12 47.23 1.34 17.43
C ALA A 12 46.79 2.62 16.70
N SER A 13 46.85 2.53 15.37
CA SER A 13 46.18 3.42 14.42
C SER A 13 44.67 3.10 14.36
N PRO A 14 43.84 4.03 13.86
CA PRO A 14 42.39 4.14 14.11
C PRO A 14 41.53 3.06 13.40
N PRO A 15 40.26 2.83 13.84
CA PRO A 15 39.34 1.93 13.13
C PRO A 15 38.72 2.67 11.93
N GLU A 16 39.49 2.68 10.84
CA GLU A 16 39.00 2.88 9.49
C GLU A 16 38.25 1.61 9.09
N ALA A 17 36.92 1.64 9.13
CA ALA A 17 36.07 0.52 8.71
C ALA A 17 36.05 0.42 7.17
N ALA A 18 37.19 0.00 6.61
CA ALA A 18 37.30 -0.54 5.27
C ALA A 18 36.99 -2.04 5.34
N HIS A 19 35.78 -2.42 4.95
CA HIS A 19 35.47 -3.79 4.55
C HIS A 19 35.45 -3.85 3.02
N SER A 20 36.63 -4.01 2.45
CA SER A 20 36.82 -4.32 1.03
C SER A 20 37.01 -5.83 0.82
N ASP A 21 36.23 -6.36 -0.12
CA ASP A 21 36.59 -7.38 -1.11
C ASP A 21 36.72 -8.86 -0.70
N ASN A 22 35.75 -9.66 -1.15
CA ASN A 22 35.96 -10.58 -2.30
C ASN A 22 34.74 -11.50 -2.53
N GLU A 23 33.62 -10.93 -2.97
CA GLU A 23 32.64 -11.74 -3.70
C GLU A 23 32.67 -11.33 -5.18
N PRO A 24 32.61 -12.29 -6.12
CA PRO A 24 32.62 -11.97 -7.53
C PRO A 24 31.39 -11.11 -7.85
N LYS A 25 31.61 -9.82 -8.08
CA LYS A 25 30.58 -8.87 -8.49
C LYS A 25 30.32 -9.06 -9.98
N ILE A 26 29.07 -9.28 -10.33
CA ILE A 26 28.59 -9.45 -11.70
C ILE A 26 27.78 -8.21 -12.06
N LYS A 27 28.02 -7.69 -13.26
CA LYS A 27 27.22 -6.61 -13.83
C LYS A 27 25.90 -7.17 -14.33
N VAL A 28 24.81 -6.71 -13.75
CA VAL A 28 23.44 -7.07 -14.11
C VAL A 28 22.74 -5.83 -14.65
N SER A 29 21.99 -5.99 -15.74
CA SER A 29 21.18 -4.90 -16.28
C SER A 29 20.02 -4.58 -15.34
N CYS A 30 19.75 -3.29 -15.12
CA CYS A 30 18.61 -2.83 -14.31
C CYS A 30 17.25 -3.37 -14.81
N GLU A 31 17.17 -3.79 -16.07
CA GLU A 31 15.95 -4.33 -16.63
C GLU A 31 15.69 -5.80 -16.24
N GLN A 32 16.74 -6.53 -15.88
CA GLN A 32 16.70 -7.93 -15.50
C GLN A 32 16.45 -8.14 -14.00
N LEU A 33 16.45 -7.06 -13.21
CA LEU A 33 16.18 -7.11 -11.78
C LEU A 33 14.71 -7.46 -11.50
N ILE A 34 14.51 -8.57 -10.79
CA ILE A 34 13.18 -9.03 -10.36
C ILE A 34 12.69 -8.20 -9.17
N VAL A 35 11.55 -7.52 -9.35
CA VAL A 35 10.88 -6.75 -8.29
C VAL A 35 10.24 -7.69 -7.27
N GLY A 36 10.33 -7.36 -5.99
CA GLY A 36 9.70 -8.10 -4.88
C GLY A 36 10.61 -9.13 -4.20
N ARG A 37 11.90 -9.17 -4.54
CA ARG A 37 12.90 -10.02 -3.87
C ARG A 37 13.73 -9.18 -2.89
N CYS A 38 14.10 -9.79 -1.77
CA CYS A 38 15.07 -9.24 -0.84
C CYS A 38 16.48 -9.53 -1.35
N LEU A 39 17.37 -8.55 -1.17
CA LEU A 39 18.80 -8.72 -1.39
C LEU A 39 19.43 -9.38 -0.17
N ASP A 40 20.29 -10.37 -0.40
CA ASP A 40 21.13 -10.93 0.67
C ASP A 40 22.46 -10.15 0.75
N HIS A 41 22.84 -9.42 -0.31
CA HIS A 41 24.07 -8.63 -0.38
C HIS A 41 23.80 -7.19 -0.86
N PRO A 42 24.63 -6.21 -0.45
CA PRO A 42 24.50 -4.84 -0.91
C PRO A 42 24.69 -4.71 -2.43
N LEU A 43 23.91 -3.81 -3.03
CA LEU A 43 23.85 -3.57 -4.46
C LEU A 43 24.56 -2.25 -4.78
N TYR A 44 25.48 -2.29 -5.75
CA TYR A 44 26.35 -1.16 -6.09
C TYR A 44 26.09 -0.65 -7.52
N ASP A 45 26.32 0.64 -7.74
CA ASP A 45 26.39 1.24 -9.07
C ASP A 45 27.70 0.88 -9.77
N GLY A 46 27.80 1.07 -11.09
CA GLY A 46 29.05 0.90 -11.85
C GLY A 46 30.20 1.81 -11.40
N ASN A 47 29.91 2.82 -10.57
CA ASN A 47 30.89 3.70 -9.91
C ASN A 47 31.25 3.26 -8.47
N GLY A 48 30.78 2.09 -8.03
CA GLY A 48 30.99 1.58 -6.66
C GLY A 48 30.15 2.27 -5.58
N VAL A 49 29.17 3.08 -5.97
CA VAL A 49 28.25 3.76 -5.03
C VAL A 49 27.19 2.76 -4.56
N LEU A 50 26.98 2.66 -3.26
CA LEU A 50 25.93 1.83 -2.68
C LEU A 50 24.55 2.35 -3.09
N LEU A 51 23.79 1.54 -3.83
CA LEU A 51 22.42 1.84 -4.27
C LEU A 51 21.39 1.23 -3.32
N LEU A 52 21.64 0.03 -2.81
CA LEU A 52 20.77 -0.65 -1.86
C LEU A 52 21.58 -1.41 -0.83
N ALA A 53 21.18 -1.30 0.44
CA ALA A 53 21.80 -2.06 1.53
C ALA A 53 21.36 -3.53 1.52
N GLU A 54 22.12 -4.36 2.23
CA GLU A 54 21.73 -5.74 2.55
C GLU A 54 20.34 -5.81 3.19
N GLY A 55 19.57 -6.85 2.85
CA GLY A 55 18.21 -7.08 3.37
C GLY A 55 17.14 -6.18 2.76
N ALA A 56 17.50 -5.26 1.88
CA ALA A 56 16.54 -4.36 1.25
C ALA A 56 15.75 -5.06 0.13
N LEU A 57 14.48 -4.66 0.00
CA LEU A 57 13.56 -5.20 -1.00
C LEU A 57 13.65 -4.40 -2.30
N ILE A 58 13.79 -5.10 -3.43
CA ILE A 58 13.77 -4.47 -4.76
C ILE A 58 12.33 -4.04 -5.07
N THR A 59 12.05 -2.75 -5.00
CA THR A 59 10.73 -2.18 -5.34
C THR A 59 10.67 -1.71 -6.80
N SER A 60 9.46 -1.56 -7.33
CA SER A 60 9.23 -0.95 -8.65
C SER A 60 9.69 0.51 -8.69
N GLU A 61 9.59 1.21 -7.56
CA GLU A 61 10.09 2.57 -7.39
C GLU A 61 11.61 2.66 -7.51
N LEU A 62 12.35 1.69 -6.95
CA LEU A 62 13.80 1.60 -7.12
C LEU A 62 14.16 1.45 -8.61
N ARG A 63 13.49 0.55 -9.33
CA ARG A 63 13.72 0.36 -10.77
C ARG A 63 13.44 1.64 -11.56
N LYS A 64 12.39 2.39 -11.20
CA LYS A 64 12.07 3.69 -11.79
C LYS A 64 13.15 4.74 -11.45
N ASN A 65 13.67 4.73 -10.22
CA ASN A 65 14.75 5.61 -9.79
C ASN A 65 16.06 5.33 -10.54
N LEU A 66 16.43 4.07 -10.74
CA LEU A 66 17.59 3.69 -11.53
C LEU A 66 17.45 4.13 -12.99
N LYS A 67 16.28 3.93 -13.60
CA LYS A 67 15.96 4.44 -14.94
C LYS A 67 16.04 5.96 -15.03
N SER A 68 15.53 6.69 -14.03
CA SER A 68 15.56 8.16 -14.02
C SER A 68 16.97 8.74 -13.89
N ARG A 69 17.90 7.97 -13.30
CA ARG A 69 19.30 8.35 -13.10
C ARG A 69 20.22 7.88 -14.23
N ASN A 70 19.66 7.29 -15.30
CA ASN A 70 20.41 6.68 -16.41
C ASN A 70 21.44 5.63 -15.95
N ILE A 71 21.18 4.97 -14.82
CA ILE A 71 21.99 3.84 -14.36
C ILE A 71 21.45 2.61 -15.08
N SER A 72 22.19 2.12 -16.07
CA SER A 72 21.81 0.94 -16.87
C SER A 72 22.36 -0.37 -16.30
N GLU A 73 23.50 -0.30 -15.62
CA GLU A 73 24.24 -1.45 -15.11
C GLU A 73 24.43 -1.32 -13.59
N VAL A 74 24.23 -2.44 -12.90
CA VAL A 74 24.36 -2.54 -11.46
C VAL A 74 25.29 -3.71 -11.14
N GLU A 75 26.17 -3.51 -10.17
CA GLU A 75 27.05 -4.55 -9.65
C GLU A 75 26.38 -5.28 -8.48
N VAL A 76 26.18 -6.58 -8.67
CA VAL A 76 25.53 -7.48 -7.70
C VAL A 76 26.47 -8.65 -7.41
N SER A 77 26.47 -9.17 -6.18
CA SER A 77 27.20 -10.41 -5.86
C SER A 77 26.69 -11.59 -6.71
N LYS A 78 27.57 -12.52 -7.08
CA LYS A 78 27.23 -13.73 -7.87
C LYS A 78 26.10 -14.58 -7.26
N SER A 79 26.03 -14.64 -5.93
CA SER A 79 24.98 -15.38 -5.19
C SER A 79 23.60 -14.75 -5.41
N ASP A 80 23.57 -13.43 -5.48
CA ASP A 80 22.37 -12.63 -5.67
C ASP A 80 22.03 -12.48 -7.16
N ALA A 81 23.01 -12.43 -8.05
CA ALA A 81 22.81 -12.38 -9.49
C ALA A 81 21.95 -13.56 -9.98
N VAL A 82 22.15 -14.78 -9.46
CA VAL A 82 21.34 -15.96 -9.84
C VAL A 82 19.89 -15.84 -9.35
N LYS A 83 19.65 -15.18 -8.21
CA LYS A 83 18.30 -15.01 -7.64
C LYS A 83 17.57 -13.82 -8.23
N LEU A 84 18.30 -12.80 -8.67
CA LEU A 84 17.79 -11.49 -9.03
C LEU A 84 17.80 -11.21 -10.53
N SER A 85 18.57 -11.97 -11.31
CA SER A 85 18.59 -11.90 -12.76
C SER A 85 18.11 -13.21 -13.37
N LEU A 86 17.13 -13.12 -14.27
CA LEU A 86 16.88 -14.20 -15.23
C LEU A 86 18.03 -14.16 -16.24
N THR A 87 19.05 -14.99 -16.03
CA THR A 87 20.03 -15.23 -17.09
C THR A 87 19.30 -15.86 -18.27
N THR A 88 19.58 -15.37 -19.47
CA THR A 88 18.94 -15.80 -20.72
C THR A 88 19.04 -17.31 -20.94
N ASP A 89 20.06 -17.95 -20.38
CA ASP A 89 20.28 -19.39 -20.46
C ASP A 89 19.28 -20.18 -19.59
N GLN A 90 18.86 -19.63 -18.44
CA GLN A 90 17.81 -20.24 -17.60
C GLN A 90 16.42 -20.07 -18.20
N LEU A 91 16.17 -18.96 -18.92
CA LEU A 91 14.97 -18.81 -19.74
C LEU A 91 14.95 -19.85 -20.86
N ALA A 92 16.07 -20.02 -21.58
CA ALA A 92 16.18 -21.01 -22.65
C ALA A 92 15.98 -22.45 -22.16
N GLU A 93 16.49 -22.81 -20.98
CA GLU A 93 16.25 -24.11 -20.35
C GLU A 93 14.80 -24.29 -19.88
N LEU A 94 14.14 -23.25 -19.37
CA LEU A 94 12.73 -23.32 -19.01
C LEU A 94 11.82 -23.44 -20.25
N PHE A 95 12.14 -22.73 -21.34
CA PHE A 95 11.43 -22.82 -22.62
C PHE A 95 11.64 -24.17 -23.34
N THR A 96 12.77 -24.85 -23.11
CA THR A 96 13.03 -26.18 -23.68
C THR A 96 12.48 -27.31 -22.80
N ARG A 97 12.44 -27.15 -21.48
CA ARG A 97 12.00 -28.19 -20.53
C ARG A 97 10.49 -28.20 -20.28
N GLN A 98 9.81 -27.06 -20.44
CA GLN A 98 8.35 -26.98 -20.55
C GLN A 98 8.01 -26.80 -22.02
N GLY A 99 7.82 -27.93 -22.72
CA GLY A 99 7.68 -28.00 -24.18
C GLY A 99 6.90 -26.83 -24.76
N ALA A 100 7.56 -26.07 -25.62
CA ALA A 100 7.03 -25.11 -26.58
C ALA A 100 5.58 -24.67 -26.31
N PHE A 101 5.38 -23.82 -25.29
CA PHE A 101 4.27 -22.89 -25.34
C PHE A 101 4.59 -21.87 -26.44
N SER A 102 4.36 -22.27 -27.69
CA SER A 102 4.20 -21.30 -28.77
C SER A 102 2.89 -20.57 -28.46
N PHE A 103 2.98 -19.48 -27.71
CA PHE A 103 1.90 -18.52 -27.62
C PHE A 103 1.67 -18.03 -29.05
N ASP A 104 0.65 -18.57 -29.70
CA ASP A 104 0.23 -18.08 -30.99
C ASP A 104 -0.10 -16.60 -30.79
N THR A 105 0.52 -15.73 -31.60
CA THR A 105 0.33 -14.28 -31.58
C THR A 105 -1.16 -13.91 -31.64
N GLU A 106 -1.98 -14.76 -32.27
CA GLU A 106 -3.43 -14.59 -32.30
C GLU A 106 -4.10 -14.83 -30.93
N THR A 107 -3.65 -15.83 -30.17
CA THR A 107 -4.16 -16.10 -28.83
C THR A 107 -3.69 -15.07 -27.80
N THR A 108 -2.46 -14.58 -27.95
CA THR A 108 -1.89 -13.52 -27.09
C THR A 108 -2.57 -12.18 -27.35
N SER A 109 -2.80 -11.82 -28.61
CA SER A 109 -3.54 -10.59 -28.94
C SER A 109 -5.00 -10.63 -28.47
N LYS A 110 -5.65 -11.80 -28.50
CA LYS A 110 -6.98 -11.98 -27.91
C LYS A 110 -6.97 -11.86 -26.39
N LEU A 111 -5.96 -12.40 -25.72
CA LEU A 111 -5.78 -12.21 -24.27
C LEU A 111 -5.52 -10.75 -23.92
N ASP A 112 -4.63 -10.07 -24.63
CA ASP A 112 -4.39 -8.63 -24.46
C ASP A 112 -5.66 -7.82 -24.72
N THR A 113 -6.46 -8.17 -25.73
CA THR A 113 -7.75 -7.50 -25.99
C THR A 113 -8.75 -7.75 -24.86
N ILE A 114 -8.76 -8.93 -24.23
CA ILE A 114 -9.62 -9.24 -23.08
C ILE A 114 -9.15 -8.51 -21.82
N ILE A 115 -7.84 -8.32 -21.65
CA ILE A 115 -7.23 -7.56 -20.57
C ILE A 115 -7.52 -6.05 -20.76
N ASP A 116 -7.28 -5.52 -21.96
CA ASP A 116 -7.50 -4.12 -22.34
C ASP A 116 -8.98 -3.74 -22.36
N SER A 117 -9.86 -4.68 -22.73
CA SER A 117 -11.31 -4.47 -22.65
C SER A 117 -11.84 -4.41 -21.21
N GLY A 118 -10.98 -4.63 -20.21
CA GLY A 118 -11.34 -4.50 -18.80
C GLY A 118 -12.39 -5.51 -18.36
N LEU A 119 -12.59 -6.60 -19.12
CA LEU A 119 -13.53 -7.67 -18.79
C LEU A 119 -13.06 -8.49 -17.59
N MET A 120 -11.77 -8.39 -17.24
CA MET A 120 -11.22 -8.79 -15.94
C MET A 120 -11.16 -7.64 -14.95
N ALA A 121 -12.13 -6.71 -14.98
CA ALA A 121 -12.44 -5.92 -13.81
C ALA A 121 -12.81 -6.89 -12.69
N VAL A 122 -11.81 -7.18 -11.84
CA VAL A 122 -11.98 -7.87 -10.58
C VAL A 122 -13.15 -7.18 -9.89
N LYS A 123 -14.32 -7.82 -9.95
CA LYS A 123 -15.39 -7.49 -9.02
C LYS A 123 -14.75 -7.69 -7.67
N ASN A 124 -14.56 -6.59 -6.94
CA ASN A 124 -14.16 -6.65 -5.55
C ASN A 124 -15.30 -7.38 -4.83
N ASP A 125 -15.24 -8.71 -4.81
CA ASP A 125 -16.14 -9.57 -4.05
C ASP A 125 -15.53 -9.69 -2.65
N GLY A 126 -15.76 -8.64 -1.88
CA GLY A 126 -15.30 -8.50 -0.52
C GLY A 126 -15.93 -7.26 0.12
N PRO A 127 -16.09 -7.23 1.45
CA PRO A 127 -16.58 -6.05 2.14
C PRO A 127 -15.70 -4.85 1.77
N ALA A 128 -16.32 -3.71 1.48
CA ALA A 128 -15.61 -2.54 1.00
C ALA A 128 -14.51 -2.17 2.02
N LEU A 129 -13.24 -2.14 1.59
CA LEU A 129 -12.09 -1.76 2.42
C LEU A 129 -12.29 -0.40 3.12
N LYS A 130 -13.16 0.45 2.58
CA LYS A 130 -13.61 1.70 3.18
C LYS A 130 -14.21 1.54 4.59
N GLU A 131 -14.82 0.39 4.89
CA GLU A 131 -15.43 0.12 6.20
C GLU A 131 -14.40 -0.34 7.24
N SER A 132 -13.24 -0.85 6.82
CA SER A 132 -12.18 -1.32 7.71
C SER A 132 -11.04 -0.32 7.93
N VAL A 133 -10.91 0.70 7.08
CA VAL A 133 -9.89 1.74 7.22
C VAL A 133 -10.39 2.85 8.14
N VAL A 134 -9.82 2.91 9.33
CA VAL A 134 -10.04 4.00 10.29
C VAL A 134 -8.74 4.81 10.38
N PHE A 135 -8.83 6.12 10.20
CA PHE A 135 -7.68 7.01 10.43
C PHE A 135 -7.22 6.87 11.88
N HIS A 136 -5.91 6.75 12.10
CA HIS A 136 -5.33 6.62 13.45
C HIS A 136 -5.92 7.69 14.39
N GLY A 137 -6.37 7.25 15.58
CA GLY A 137 -6.99 8.12 16.58
C GLY A 137 -8.49 8.38 16.40
N ARG A 138 -9.16 7.79 15.40
CA ARG A 138 -10.63 7.89 15.24
C ARG A 138 -11.30 6.58 15.66
N LYS A 139 -12.51 6.68 16.24
CA LYS A 139 -13.37 5.51 16.49
C LYS A 139 -13.94 5.01 15.17
N ALA A 140 -14.03 3.70 15.00
CA ALA A 140 -14.63 3.09 13.82
C ALA A 140 -16.08 3.52 13.66
N TYR A 141 -16.53 3.67 12.41
CA TYR A 141 -17.92 3.99 12.11
C TYR A 141 -18.82 2.79 12.45
N SER A 142 -19.82 2.98 13.32
CA SER A 142 -20.73 1.91 13.74
C SER A 142 -21.78 1.63 12.65
N ALA A 143 -21.76 0.41 12.11
CA ALA A 143 -22.71 -0.05 11.10
C ALA A 143 -24.15 -0.09 11.63
N GLU A 144 -24.35 -0.47 12.90
CA GLU A 144 -25.67 -0.52 13.55
C GLU A 144 -26.32 0.87 13.65
N LYS A 145 -25.54 1.89 14.04
CA LYS A 145 -26.04 3.27 14.09
C LYS A 145 -26.43 3.77 12.69
N ARG A 146 -25.63 3.43 11.67
CA ARG A 146 -25.94 3.77 10.27
C ARG A 146 -27.26 3.17 9.83
N GLU A 147 -27.48 1.88 10.09
CA GLU A 147 -28.70 1.20 9.71
C GLU A 147 -29.93 1.80 10.40
N SER A 148 -29.83 2.08 11.71
CA SER A 148 -30.91 2.74 12.46
C SER A 148 -31.26 4.13 11.90
N LEU A 149 -30.26 4.90 11.49
CA LEU A 149 -30.43 6.24 10.92
C LEU A 149 -31.05 6.18 9.51
N LEU A 150 -30.65 5.19 8.70
CA LEU A 150 -31.26 4.95 7.39
C LEU A 150 -32.74 4.56 7.53
N LEU A 151 -33.08 3.70 8.49
CA LEU A 151 -34.46 3.29 8.75
C LEU A 151 -35.31 4.50 9.22
N GLN A 152 -34.77 5.31 10.12
CA GLN A 152 -35.42 6.54 10.58
C GLN A 152 -35.64 7.53 9.43
N HIS A 153 -34.64 7.71 8.55
CA HIS A 153 -34.75 8.57 7.38
C HIS A 153 -35.79 8.06 6.39
N GLN A 154 -35.82 6.75 6.14
CA GLN A 154 -36.81 6.13 5.26
C GLN A 154 -38.24 6.35 5.79
N SER A 155 -38.47 6.08 7.08
CA SER A 155 -39.76 6.29 7.73
C SER A 155 -40.19 7.77 7.69
N ALA A 156 -39.25 8.70 7.92
CA ALA A 156 -39.53 10.13 7.83
C ALA A 156 -39.89 10.56 6.39
N SER A 157 -39.18 10.03 5.40
CA SER A 157 -39.45 10.29 3.97
C SER A 157 -40.81 9.77 3.54
N GLU A 158 -41.18 8.55 3.95
CA GLU A 158 -42.49 7.97 3.67
C GLU A 158 -43.63 8.80 4.30
N SER A 159 -43.41 9.29 5.52
CA SER A 159 -44.37 10.14 6.22
C SER A 159 -44.54 11.50 5.52
N LEU A 160 -43.45 12.13 5.09
CA LEU A 160 -43.48 13.36 4.29
C LEU A 160 -44.19 13.16 2.94
N ASP A 161 -43.87 12.08 2.23
CA ASP A 161 -44.49 11.78 0.93
C ASP A 161 -46.00 11.53 1.06
N THR A 162 -46.43 10.87 2.14
CA THR A 162 -47.84 10.69 2.47
C THR A 162 -48.53 12.03 2.75
N MET A 163 -47.84 12.92 3.48
CA MET A 163 -48.35 14.26 3.80
C MET A 163 -48.48 15.13 2.54
N ILE A 164 -47.47 15.12 1.67
CA ILE A 164 -47.46 15.83 0.38
C ILE A 164 -48.59 15.33 -0.52
N LYS A 165 -48.75 14.00 -0.64
CA LYS A 165 -49.85 13.38 -1.41
C LYS A 165 -51.21 13.73 -0.82
N GLY A 166 -51.32 13.84 0.50
CA GLY A 166 -52.54 14.28 1.19
C GLY A 166 -52.93 15.71 0.82
N VAL A 167 -51.96 16.63 0.81
CA VAL A 167 -52.17 18.03 0.42
C VAL A 167 -52.51 18.16 -1.06
N LEU A 168 -51.83 17.43 -1.94
CA LEU A 168 -52.12 17.42 -3.39
C LEU A 168 -53.54 16.93 -3.70
N LYS A 169 -54.11 16.07 -2.86
CA LYS A 169 -55.51 15.60 -2.97
C LYS A 169 -56.52 16.56 -2.34
N GLY A 170 -56.09 17.72 -1.84
CA GLY A 170 -56.94 18.71 -1.16
C GLY A 170 -57.20 18.39 0.32
N GLY A 171 -56.47 17.45 0.91
CA GLY A 171 -56.51 17.15 2.34
C GLY A 171 -55.90 18.27 3.17
N ARG A 172 -56.40 18.45 4.40
CA ARG A 172 -55.80 19.41 5.36
C ARG A 172 -54.45 18.87 5.82
N VAL A 173 -53.48 19.77 5.98
CA VAL A 173 -52.17 19.45 6.52
C VAL A 173 -52.33 18.99 7.98
N ASP A 174 -51.75 17.84 8.31
CA ASP A 174 -51.69 17.36 9.69
C ASP A 174 -50.59 18.11 10.46
N GLY A 175 -51.01 19.13 11.23
CA GLY A 175 -50.10 19.92 12.05
C GLY A 175 -49.45 19.13 13.19
N ALA A 176 -50.10 18.05 13.67
CA ALA A 176 -49.54 17.20 14.72
C ALA A 176 -48.38 16.35 14.17
N GLY A 177 -48.54 15.80 12.96
CA GLY A 177 -47.47 15.09 12.25
C GLY A 177 -46.25 15.98 11.97
N ILE A 178 -46.45 17.23 11.55
CA ILE A 178 -45.34 18.19 11.33
C ILE A 178 -44.65 18.54 12.65
N ALA A 179 -45.41 18.82 13.71
CA ALA A 179 -44.84 19.12 15.02
C ALA A 179 -44.00 17.95 15.57
N GLY A 180 -44.48 16.71 15.38
CA GLY A 180 -43.75 15.49 15.73
C GLY A 180 -42.44 15.34 14.94
N MET A 181 -42.45 15.59 13.63
CA MET A 181 -41.21 15.57 12.83
C MET A 181 -40.24 16.66 13.26
N ALA A 182 -40.73 17.89 13.49
CA ALA A 182 -39.91 19.00 13.95
C ALA A 182 -39.25 18.69 15.31
N ALA A 183 -40.00 18.08 16.24
CA ALA A 183 -39.46 17.63 17.52
C ALA A 183 -38.36 16.57 17.35
N ASN A 184 -38.55 15.60 16.45
CA ASN A 184 -37.56 14.57 16.16
C ASN A 184 -36.27 15.17 15.54
N PHE A 185 -36.40 16.12 14.62
CA PHE A 185 -35.24 16.81 14.04
C PHE A 185 -34.51 17.69 15.07
N LEU A 186 -35.24 18.43 15.91
CA LEU A 186 -34.65 19.22 16.99
C LEU A 186 -33.94 18.33 18.02
N SER A 187 -34.50 17.17 18.34
CA SER A 187 -33.85 16.18 19.20
C SER A 187 -32.56 15.64 18.56
N GLY A 188 -32.57 15.37 17.25
CA GLY A 188 -31.39 14.96 16.50
C GLY A 188 -30.28 16.02 16.52
N LEU A 189 -30.62 17.28 16.23
CA LEU A 189 -29.68 18.41 16.28
C LEU A 189 -29.10 18.62 17.68
N THR A 190 -29.91 18.42 18.73
CA THR A 190 -29.45 18.51 20.12
C THR A 190 -28.43 17.40 20.40
N SER A 191 -28.73 16.17 20.02
CA SER A 191 -27.81 15.02 20.17
C SER A 191 -26.50 15.21 19.39
N ASP A 192 -26.55 15.78 18.19
CA ASP A 192 -25.36 16.07 17.39
C ASP A 192 -24.51 17.16 18.05
N THR A 193 -25.16 18.19 18.61
CA THR A 193 -24.48 19.25 19.36
C THR A 193 -23.82 18.70 20.62
N ASP A 194 -24.50 17.84 21.37
CA ASP A 194 -23.93 17.17 22.55
C ASP A 194 -22.75 16.27 22.18
N SER A 195 -22.84 15.57 21.04
CA SER A 195 -21.74 14.74 20.53
C SER A 195 -20.52 15.58 20.14
N LEU A 196 -20.72 16.73 19.47
CA LEU A 196 -19.65 17.67 19.14
C LEU A 196 -19.03 18.28 20.39
N MET A 197 -19.83 18.66 21.38
CA MET A 197 -19.34 19.18 22.64
C MET A 197 -18.54 18.12 23.41
N SER A 198 -19.02 16.87 23.44
CA SER A 198 -18.29 15.75 24.05
C SER A 198 -16.92 15.55 23.40
N VAL A 199 -16.85 15.58 22.06
CA VAL A 199 -15.57 15.49 21.32
C VAL A 199 -14.67 16.69 21.62
N ALA A 200 -15.24 17.89 21.69
CA ALA A 200 -14.47 19.11 22.01
C ALA A 200 -13.91 19.08 23.45
N PHE A 201 -14.65 18.50 24.40
CA PHE A 201 -14.18 18.32 25.77
C PHE A 201 -13.10 17.23 25.88
N GLU A 202 -13.27 16.08 25.21
CA GLU A 202 -12.25 15.01 25.15
C GLU A 202 -10.94 15.52 24.50
N ALA A 203 -11.03 16.29 23.42
CA ALA A 203 -9.87 16.88 22.76
C ALA A 203 -9.13 17.92 23.62
N ARG A 204 -9.82 18.53 24.59
CA ARG A 204 -9.22 19.48 25.55
C ARG A 204 -8.51 18.77 26.71
N SER A 205 -8.93 17.56 27.08
CA SER A 205 -8.30 16.81 28.17
C SER A 205 -7.03 16.04 27.75
N ASP A 206 -6.87 15.76 26.46
CA ASP A 206 -5.72 15.03 25.89
C ASP A 206 -4.58 15.97 25.39
N ALA A 207 -4.67 17.28 25.63
CA ALA A 207 -3.66 18.30 25.31
C ALA A 207 -3.07 18.91 26.60
#